data_AF-A0A6G9ICE0-F1
#
_entry.id   AF-A0A6G9ICE0-F1
#
_cell.length_a   1.000
_cell.length_b   1.000
_cell.length_c   1.000
_cell.angle_alpha   90.00
_cell.angle_beta   90.00
_cell.angle_gamma   90.00
#
_symmetry.space_group_name_H-M   'P 1'
#
loop_
_entity.id
_entity.type
_entity.pdbx_description
1 polymer ?
#
loop_
_entity_poly.entity_id
_entity_poly.type
_entity_poly.pdbx_seq_one_letter_code
_entity_poly.pdbx_strand_id
1 'polypeptide(L)'
;MKLISKLKSGVGNVVYVSLFFLAFTEPSYALLSASSINVIHGTKPQLTNESTIASNLSFTLSSTTYKLSNNTYTSSVLFAATSKLSDFKINALTGSDFSMTDNYFDSEGDIILSNAQFTGKTPTYRWLDRNGAVIPTSSYSQTIGGCSTTLKAPLTLEITASVSVNSSYGIPTGSDPVIIKQSYKIQSPAQICYLRPNSLDWVGSDWNTGSTTPDKVTRGGGFNSATFSQNNGFFISSKFPTTGFIGAQFKLTMDRVSQTDYTYTMRTNSTAISVDTNGLVTFKSKPSGAVTIRAQDKTLASRYIDYSFTIANWVVPKPTKGTYAQISGACGSTANIPSPSVLTNSPQRTLPANITPNYYSRDVGTVFSEWGQTIKQKYTGSDWHSDWSNMPYFLPNTHSSGLRYSVSSLSGPVMAVGSADLGYMVCKG
;
A
#
# COMPACT_ATOMS: atom_id res chain seq x y z
N MET A 1 -102.60 72.07 -9.56
CA MET A 1 -102.14 71.08 -8.56
C MET A 1 -100.83 71.62 -8.00
N LYS A 2 -100.84 72.32 -6.85
CA LYS A 2 -100.80 71.76 -5.47
C LYS A 2 -99.57 70.84 -5.31
N LEU A 3 -98.59 71.05 -4.41
CA LEU A 3 -98.51 71.79 -3.15
C LEU A 3 -97.00 71.84 -2.74
N ILE A 4 -96.42 72.99 -2.35
CA ILE A 4 -95.92 73.38 -0.98
C ILE A 4 -94.57 72.71 -0.58
N SER A 5 -93.54 73.36 0.00
CA SER A 5 -93.39 74.43 1.05
C SER A 5 -91.99 75.08 0.99
N LYS A 6 -91.82 76.43 1.08
CA LYS A 6 -91.56 77.30 2.27
C LYS A 6 -90.21 76.99 2.99
N LEU A 7 -89.34 77.89 3.48
CA LEU A 7 -89.32 79.32 3.94
C LEU A 7 -87.91 79.90 3.63
N LYS A 8 -87.65 81.19 3.29
CA LYS A 8 -87.74 82.51 3.97
C LYS A 8 -86.88 82.74 5.24
N SER A 9 -85.88 83.64 5.10
CA SER A 9 -85.43 84.76 5.96
C SER A 9 -83.90 84.73 6.15
N GLY A 10 -83.08 85.78 6.00
CA GLY A 10 -83.31 87.22 6.18
C GLY A 10 -82.48 87.72 7.37
N VAL A 11 -81.69 88.79 7.16
CA VAL A 11 -81.04 89.69 8.15
C VAL A 11 -79.73 89.14 8.77
N GLY A 12 -78.61 89.87 8.95
CA GLY A 12 -78.23 91.29 8.80
C GLY A 12 -76.68 91.40 8.82
N ASN A 13 -76.10 92.36 8.09
CA ASN A 13 -75.57 93.66 8.57
C ASN A 13 -74.44 93.62 9.61
N VAL A 14 -73.48 94.54 9.39
CA VAL A 14 -72.48 95.13 10.32
C VAL A 14 -71.09 94.45 10.27
N VAL A 15 -70.07 95.03 9.57
CA VAL A 15 -69.14 96.13 10.00
C VAL A 15 -68.19 95.58 11.09
N TYR A 16 -66.87 95.73 11.12
CA TYR A 16 -65.81 96.48 10.41
C TYR A 16 -64.47 95.96 11.02
N VAL A 17 -63.33 96.53 10.59
CA VAL A 17 -62.06 96.65 11.35
C VAL A 17 -61.23 95.35 11.45
N SER A 18 -59.92 95.30 11.24
CA SER A 18 -58.85 96.18 10.74
C SER A 18 -57.53 95.37 10.90
N LEU A 19 -56.44 95.91 10.34
CA LEU A 19 -55.04 95.73 10.80
C LEU A 19 -54.39 94.37 10.48
N PHE A 20 -53.13 94.23 10.07
CA PHE A 20 -52.02 95.09 9.62
C PHE A 20 -50.81 94.14 9.46
N PHE A 21 -49.77 94.56 8.73
CA PHE A 21 -48.38 94.03 8.70
C PHE A 21 -48.14 92.67 7.98
N LEU A 22 -47.43 92.60 6.84
CA LEU A 22 -45.98 92.77 6.52
C LEU A 22 -45.24 91.42 6.51
N ALA A 23 -44.61 91.06 5.38
CA ALA A 23 -43.24 90.51 5.28
C ALA A 23 -42.98 89.70 3.99
N PHE A 24 -42.07 90.22 3.16
CA PHE A 24 -40.99 89.54 2.43
C PHE A 24 -41.27 88.22 1.68
N THR A 25 -41.29 88.32 0.34
CA THR A 25 -40.99 87.20 -0.57
C THR A 25 -39.49 87.16 -0.85
N GLU A 26 -38.79 86.16 -0.32
CA GLU A 26 -37.48 85.71 -0.81
C GLU A 26 -37.73 84.59 -1.86
N PRO A 27 -37.06 84.59 -3.03
CA PRO A 27 -37.07 83.44 -3.92
C PRO A 27 -36.13 82.37 -3.35
N SER A 28 -36.70 81.29 -2.83
CA SER A 28 -35.96 80.09 -2.50
C SER A 28 -35.41 79.45 -3.79
N TYR A 29 -34.12 79.66 -4.06
CA TYR A 29 -33.37 78.83 -4.99
C TYR A 29 -33.27 77.42 -4.42
N ALA A 30 -34.15 76.53 -4.86
CA ALA A 30 -33.95 75.10 -4.69
C ALA A 30 -32.81 74.64 -5.62
N LEU A 31 -31.59 74.59 -5.10
CA LEU A 31 -30.49 73.83 -5.71
C LEU A 31 -30.79 72.33 -5.56
N LEU A 32 -31.51 71.77 -6.53
CA LEU A 32 -31.60 70.33 -6.74
C LEU A 32 -30.25 69.84 -7.33
N SER A 33 -29.31 69.47 -6.46
CA SER A 33 -28.21 68.60 -6.86
C SER A 33 -28.71 67.15 -6.84
N ALA A 34 -29.38 66.74 -7.91
CA ALA A 34 -29.67 65.32 -8.12
C ALA A 34 -28.38 64.61 -8.54
N SER A 35 -27.64 64.05 -7.58
CA SER A 35 -26.60 63.07 -7.86
C SER A 35 -27.26 61.72 -8.16
N SER A 36 -27.51 61.42 -9.44
CA SER A 36 -27.80 60.05 -9.83
C SER A 36 -26.52 59.23 -9.65
N ILE A 37 -26.46 58.40 -8.62
CA ILE A 37 -25.45 57.34 -8.56
C ILE A 37 -25.85 56.35 -9.66
N ASN A 38 -25.24 56.46 -10.84
CA ASN A 38 -25.41 55.49 -11.92
C ASN A 38 -24.69 54.20 -11.53
N VAL A 39 -25.33 53.40 -10.68
CA VAL A 39 -24.90 52.03 -10.41
C VAL A 39 -25.43 51.14 -11.52
N ILE A 40 -24.53 50.61 -12.34
CA ILE A 40 -24.90 49.60 -13.35
C ILE A 40 -25.02 48.27 -12.60
N HIS A 41 -26.25 47.81 -12.44
CA HIS A 41 -26.54 46.45 -12.03
C HIS A 41 -26.39 45.54 -13.26
N GLY A 42 -25.39 44.67 -13.23
CA GLY A 42 -25.05 43.76 -14.32
C GLY A 42 -25.07 42.31 -13.87
N THR A 43 -24.65 41.41 -14.76
CA THR A 43 -24.39 40.02 -14.40
C THR A 43 -23.12 39.89 -13.57
N LYS A 44 -23.01 38.79 -12.81
CA LYS A 44 -21.76 38.45 -12.11
C LYS A 44 -20.68 38.11 -13.15
N PRO A 45 -19.42 38.55 -12.96
CA PRO A 45 -18.33 38.00 -13.75
C PRO A 45 -18.21 36.50 -13.50
N GLN A 46 -17.63 35.77 -14.45
CA GLN A 46 -17.52 34.32 -14.44
C GLN A 46 -16.07 33.86 -14.58
N LEU A 47 -15.72 32.83 -13.81
CA LEU A 47 -14.47 32.09 -13.99
C LEU A 47 -14.66 31.11 -15.16
N THR A 48 -13.78 31.18 -16.15
CA THR A 48 -13.84 30.33 -17.35
C THR A 48 -12.60 29.45 -17.49
N ASN A 49 -12.69 28.40 -18.31
CA ASN A 49 -11.59 27.45 -18.58
C ASN A 49 -10.96 26.82 -17.31
N GLU A 50 -11.83 26.36 -16.40
CA GLU A 50 -11.47 25.72 -15.14
C GLU A 50 -10.46 24.58 -15.27
N SER A 51 -10.51 23.81 -16.37
CA SER A 51 -9.60 22.70 -16.64
C SER A 51 -8.15 23.17 -16.79
N THR A 52 -7.93 24.32 -17.43
CA THR A 52 -6.59 24.93 -17.57
C THR A 52 -6.06 25.36 -16.21
N ILE A 53 -6.90 25.96 -15.37
CA ILE A 53 -6.52 26.38 -14.02
C ILE A 53 -6.25 25.15 -13.13
N ALA A 54 -7.11 24.13 -13.20
CA ALA A 54 -6.93 22.88 -12.47
C ALA A 54 -5.60 22.20 -12.83
N SER A 55 -5.15 22.29 -14.09
CA SER A 55 -3.86 21.75 -14.52
C SER A 55 -2.64 22.45 -13.89
N ASN A 56 -2.82 23.65 -13.31
CA ASN A 56 -1.80 24.38 -12.55
C ASN A 56 -1.76 24.03 -11.05
N LEU A 57 -2.79 23.38 -10.49
CA LEU A 57 -2.75 22.90 -9.11
C LEU A 57 -1.59 21.92 -8.95
N SER A 58 -0.62 22.23 -8.09
CA SER A 58 0.69 21.55 -8.09
C SER A 58 1.15 21.15 -6.70
N PHE A 59 2.12 20.24 -6.65
CA PHE A 59 2.83 19.89 -5.43
C PHE A 59 4.34 19.83 -5.67
N THR A 60 5.11 20.00 -4.59
CA THR A 60 6.57 19.93 -4.58
C THR A 60 7.02 18.72 -3.76
N LEU A 61 7.95 17.94 -4.31
CA LEU A 61 8.65 16.88 -3.60
C LEU A 61 10.14 16.95 -3.94
N SER A 62 11.00 16.96 -2.91
CA SER A 62 12.47 17.03 -3.07
C SER A 62 12.92 18.12 -4.06
N SER A 63 12.38 19.34 -3.88
CA SER A 63 12.66 20.52 -4.71
C SER A 63 12.15 20.48 -6.15
N THR A 64 11.44 19.42 -6.56
CA THR A 64 10.82 19.34 -7.89
C THR A 64 9.33 19.63 -7.78
N THR A 65 8.83 20.54 -8.60
CA THR A 65 7.40 20.88 -8.70
C THR A 65 6.73 20.06 -9.79
N TYR A 66 5.69 19.34 -9.42
CA TYR A 66 4.90 18.46 -10.28
C TYR A 66 3.55 19.12 -10.61
N LYS A 67 3.29 19.34 -11.90
CA LYS A 67 1.98 19.77 -12.41
C LYS A 67 1.74 19.27 -13.83
N LEU A 68 0.47 19.29 -14.26
CA LEU A 68 0.09 18.86 -15.61
C LEU A 68 0.43 19.91 -16.67
N SER A 69 0.22 21.18 -16.37
CA SER A 69 0.36 22.27 -17.36
C SER A 69 1.75 22.40 -18.01
N ASN A 70 2.81 21.96 -17.31
CA ASN A 70 4.18 21.99 -17.82
C ASN A 70 4.77 20.59 -18.05
N ASN A 71 3.93 19.55 -18.02
CA ASN A 71 4.32 18.15 -18.20
C ASN A 71 5.40 17.63 -17.22
N THR A 72 5.64 18.29 -16.08
CA THR A 72 6.56 17.74 -15.08
C THR A 72 5.96 16.53 -14.35
N TYR A 73 4.63 16.39 -14.38
CA TYR A 73 3.94 15.17 -13.99
C TYR A 73 3.38 14.43 -15.20
N THR A 74 3.60 13.11 -15.21
CA THR A 74 2.88 12.15 -16.05
C THR A 74 2.45 10.97 -15.19
N SER A 75 1.45 10.21 -15.63
CA SER A 75 0.99 9.01 -14.90
C SER A 75 2.06 7.92 -14.73
N SER A 76 3.16 8.01 -15.48
CA SER A 76 4.33 7.13 -15.40
C SER A 76 5.40 7.57 -14.39
N VAL A 77 5.29 8.77 -13.80
CA VAL A 77 6.27 9.23 -12.79
C VAL A 77 6.21 8.33 -11.56
N LEU A 78 7.40 7.89 -11.13
CA LEU A 78 7.58 7.07 -9.93
C LEU A 78 8.23 7.89 -8.82
N PHE A 79 7.68 7.75 -7.63
CA PHE A 79 8.19 8.39 -6.42
C PHE A 79 8.89 7.36 -5.55
N ALA A 80 9.90 7.79 -4.80
CA ALA A 80 10.64 6.89 -3.92
C ALA A 80 9.68 6.24 -2.92
N ALA A 81 9.76 4.91 -2.76
CA ALA A 81 8.91 4.18 -1.83
C ALA A 81 9.04 4.70 -0.39
N THR A 82 10.19 5.30 -0.04
CA THR A 82 10.50 5.91 1.26
C THR A 82 9.90 7.31 1.47
N SER A 83 9.38 7.96 0.42
CA SER A 83 8.70 9.25 0.56
C SER A 83 7.45 9.08 1.43
N LYS A 84 7.18 10.04 2.30
CA LYS A 84 5.98 10.08 3.14
C LYS A 84 4.91 10.93 2.48
N LEU A 85 3.64 10.70 2.81
CA LEU A 85 2.55 11.55 2.29
C LEU A 85 2.75 13.02 2.68
N SER A 86 3.27 13.28 3.89
CA SER A 86 3.59 14.62 4.38
C SER A 86 4.69 15.34 3.61
N ASP A 87 5.48 14.62 2.81
CA ASP A 87 6.60 15.21 2.06
C ASP A 87 6.12 15.94 0.80
N PHE A 88 4.90 15.63 0.32
CA PHE A 88 4.26 16.27 -0.82
C PHE A 88 3.69 17.63 -0.38
N LYS A 89 4.39 18.71 -0.69
CA LYS A 89 3.99 20.07 -0.30
C LYS A 89 3.11 20.70 -1.37
N ILE A 90 1.87 21.05 -1.02
CA ILE A 90 0.94 21.68 -1.95
C ILE A 90 1.33 23.14 -2.13
N ASN A 91 1.43 23.58 -3.39
CA ASN A 91 1.79 24.95 -3.70
C ASN A 91 0.53 25.81 -3.83
N ALA A 92 0.60 27.06 -3.34
CA ALA A 92 -0.45 28.04 -3.59
C ALA A 92 -0.51 28.43 -5.06
N LEU A 93 -1.70 28.77 -5.55
CA LEU A 93 -1.85 29.38 -6.87
C LEU A 93 -1.35 30.83 -6.84
N THR A 94 -0.75 31.25 -7.94
CA THR A 94 -0.19 32.58 -8.12
C THR A 94 -0.92 33.29 -9.27
N GLY A 95 -0.69 34.60 -9.46
CA GLY A 95 -1.29 35.33 -10.57
C GLY A 95 -0.94 34.75 -11.94
N SER A 96 0.27 34.19 -12.09
CA SER A 96 0.72 33.53 -13.33
C SER A 96 0.06 32.19 -13.63
N ASP A 97 -0.70 31.62 -12.70
CA ASP A 97 -1.47 30.38 -12.94
C ASP A 97 -2.84 30.66 -13.59
N PHE A 98 -3.15 31.93 -13.84
CA PHE A 98 -4.38 32.40 -14.47
C PHE A 98 -4.07 33.22 -15.72
N SER A 99 -4.92 33.08 -16.74
CA SER A 99 -4.95 33.92 -17.94
C SER A 99 -6.07 34.94 -17.80
N MET A 100 -5.74 36.23 -17.89
CA MET A 100 -6.76 37.29 -17.81
C MET A 100 -7.73 37.28 -19.00
N THR A 101 -7.30 36.74 -20.15
CA THR A 101 -8.14 36.62 -21.34
C THR A 101 -8.96 35.34 -21.33
N ASP A 102 -8.39 34.25 -20.81
CA ASP A 102 -9.00 32.93 -20.95
C ASP A 102 -9.74 32.48 -19.69
N ASN A 103 -9.50 33.08 -18.53
CA ASN A 103 -10.11 32.69 -17.25
C ASN A 103 -11.10 33.71 -16.69
N TYR A 104 -11.45 34.72 -17.47
CA TYR A 104 -12.43 35.73 -17.10
C TYR A 104 -13.43 35.94 -18.23
N PHE A 105 -14.70 36.02 -17.86
CA PHE A 105 -15.77 36.43 -18.75
C PHE A 105 -16.74 37.32 -18.01
N ASP A 106 -17.17 38.38 -18.68
CA ASP A 106 -18.18 39.30 -18.22
C ASP A 106 -19.06 39.65 -19.42
N SER A 107 -20.38 39.53 -19.28
CA SER A 107 -21.29 39.60 -20.43
C SER A 107 -21.49 41.03 -20.93
N GLU A 108 -21.22 42.00 -20.06
CA GLU A 108 -21.28 43.43 -20.30
C GLU A 108 -19.95 43.98 -20.81
N GLY A 109 -18.90 43.15 -20.82
CA GLY A 109 -17.58 43.52 -21.30
C GLY A 109 -16.77 44.33 -20.30
N ASP A 110 -17.10 44.23 -19.00
CA ASP A 110 -16.28 44.84 -17.98
C ASP A 110 -14.84 44.28 -18.00
N ILE A 111 -13.90 45.07 -17.48
CA ILE A 111 -12.50 44.65 -17.39
C ILE A 111 -12.19 44.06 -16.02
N ILE A 112 -11.32 43.06 -15.99
CA ILE A 112 -10.87 42.41 -14.75
C ILE A 112 -10.16 43.40 -13.79
N LEU A 113 -10.37 43.24 -12.48
CA LEU A 113 -9.83 44.12 -11.43
C LEU A 113 -8.30 44.01 -11.29
N SER A 114 -7.56 45.09 -11.56
CA SER A 114 -6.09 45.08 -11.64
C SER A 114 -5.33 44.59 -10.39
N ASN A 115 -5.84 44.83 -9.18
CA ASN A 115 -5.12 44.58 -7.91
C ASN A 115 -5.64 43.39 -7.07
N ALA A 116 -6.68 42.68 -7.52
CA ALA A 116 -7.20 41.48 -6.84
C ALA A 116 -8.02 40.60 -7.79
N GLN A 117 -7.49 40.36 -9.00
CA GLN A 117 -8.16 39.66 -10.10
C GLN A 117 -8.84 38.35 -9.71
N PHE A 118 -8.12 37.51 -8.97
CA PHE A 118 -8.58 36.20 -8.53
C PHE A 118 -8.36 36.04 -7.02
N THR A 119 -9.36 35.52 -6.31
CA THR A 119 -9.30 35.19 -4.88
C THR A 119 -9.43 33.68 -4.66
N GLY A 120 -9.17 33.20 -3.44
CA GLY A 120 -9.28 31.77 -3.14
C GLY A 120 -8.14 30.89 -3.67
N LYS A 121 -6.95 31.48 -3.81
CA LYS A 121 -5.73 30.86 -4.37
C LYS A 121 -5.04 29.83 -3.48
N THR A 122 -5.56 29.57 -2.28
CA THR A 122 -4.97 28.63 -1.31
C THR A 122 -5.64 27.26 -1.44
N PRO A 123 -4.96 26.24 -2.00
CA PRO A 123 -5.57 24.94 -2.17
C PRO A 123 -5.59 24.15 -0.87
N THR A 124 -6.55 23.26 -0.76
CA THR A 124 -6.60 22.16 0.21
C THR A 124 -6.31 20.85 -0.49
N TYR A 125 -6.00 19.80 0.28
CA TYR A 125 -5.73 18.49 -0.29
C TYR A 125 -6.15 17.35 0.62
N ARG A 126 -6.34 16.19 0.00
CA ARG A 126 -6.56 14.92 0.70
C ARG A 126 -5.90 13.77 -0.06
N TRP A 127 -5.53 12.75 0.70
CA TRP A 127 -5.03 11.50 0.14
C TRP A 127 -6.14 10.46 0.11
N LEU A 128 -6.18 9.69 -0.97
CA LEU A 128 -7.09 8.57 -1.16
C LEU A 128 -6.27 7.31 -1.38
N ASP A 129 -6.73 6.20 -0.81
CA ASP A 129 -6.19 4.89 -1.11
C ASP A 129 -6.61 4.42 -2.51
N ARG A 130 -6.21 3.20 -2.87
CA ARG A 130 -6.54 2.62 -4.18
C ARG A 130 -8.06 2.47 -4.42
N ASN A 131 -8.83 2.28 -3.35
CA ASN A 131 -10.27 2.09 -3.41
C ASN A 131 -11.02 3.44 -3.39
N GLY A 132 -10.30 4.56 -3.33
CA GLY A 132 -10.88 5.90 -3.23
C GLY A 132 -11.29 6.29 -1.81
N ALA A 133 -10.92 5.51 -0.78
CA ALA A 133 -11.19 5.87 0.60
C ALA A 133 -10.19 6.91 1.09
N VAL A 134 -10.66 7.90 1.86
CA VAL A 134 -9.80 8.97 2.40
C VAL A 134 -8.83 8.39 3.42
N ILE A 135 -7.54 8.66 3.24
CA ILE A 135 -6.49 8.29 4.17
C ILE A 135 -6.47 9.33 5.31
N PRO A 136 -6.60 8.91 6.59
CA PRO A 136 -6.55 9.82 7.72
C PRO A 136 -5.23 10.57 7.82
N THR A 137 -5.27 11.83 8.26
CA THR A 137 -4.07 12.67 8.44
C THR A 137 -3.06 12.07 9.42
N SER A 138 -3.51 11.26 10.39
CA SER A 138 -2.63 10.49 11.29
C SER A 138 -1.70 9.52 10.57
N SER A 139 -2.02 9.14 9.32
CA SER A 139 -1.19 8.26 8.49
C SER A 139 -0.20 9.02 7.60
N TYR A 140 -0.16 10.36 7.64
CA TYR A 140 0.66 11.13 6.69
C TYR A 140 2.17 10.98 6.92
N SER A 141 2.59 10.49 8.08
CA SER A 141 3.99 10.16 8.40
C SER A 141 4.44 8.81 7.82
N GLN A 142 3.50 8.00 7.31
CA GLN A 142 3.80 6.71 6.69
C GLN A 142 4.36 6.89 5.28
N THR A 143 5.19 5.94 4.86
CA THR A 143 5.77 5.93 3.53
C THR A 143 4.76 5.47 2.47
N ILE A 144 4.87 5.98 1.25
CA ILE A 144 3.93 5.71 0.14
C ILE A 144 4.06 4.30 -0.46
N GLY A 145 5.13 3.58 -0.12
CA GLY A 145 5.35 2.22 -0.59
C GLY A 145 6.38 1.48 0.24
N GLY A 146 6.64 0.24 -0.16
CA GLY A 146 7.55 -0.67 0.53
C GLY A 146 6.87 -1.61 1.52
N CYS A 147 7.71 -2.43 2.13
CA CYS A 147 7.28 -3.64 2.84
C CYS A 147 6.82 -3.39 4.28
N SER A 148 7.19 -2.25 4.85
CA SER A 148 6.88 -1.89 6.25
C SER A 148 5.66 -0.99 6.41
N THR A 149 5.15 -0.41 5.32
CA THR A 149 4.00 0.49 5.35
C THR A 149 2.69 -0.25 5.14
N THR A 150 1.62 0.23 5.78
CA THR A 150 0.24 -0.23 5.51
C THR A 150 -0.36 0.49 4.31
N LEU A 151 0.24 1.60 3.87
CA LEU A 151 -0.13 2.29 2.65
C LEU A 151 0.43 1.54 1.44
N LYS A 152 -0.42 1.32 0.45
CA LYS A 152 -0.09 0.47 -0.70
C LYS A 152 -0.41 1.22 -1.99
N ALA A 153 0.63 1.61 -2.71
CA ALA A 153 0.50 2.27 -4.01
C ALA A 153 -0.29 1.42 -5.04
N PRO A 154 -0.94 2.05 -6.03
CA PRO A 154 -1.05 3.49 -6.24
C PRO A 154 -1.97 4.18 -5.21
N LEU A 155 -1.60 5.39 -4.81
CA LEU A 155 -2.42 6.30 -4.02
C LEU A 155 -2.89 7.46 -4.90
N THR A 156 -3.89 8.22 -4.46
CA THR A 156 -4.32 9.44 -5.17
C THR A 156 -4.16 10.66 -4.26
N LEU A 157 -3.40 11.65 -4.72
CA LEU A 157 -3.37 12.98 -4.13
C LEU A 157 -4.39 13.85 -4.85
N GLU A 158 -5.39 14.31 -4.13
CA GLU A 158 -6.41 15.22 -4.65
C GLU A 158 -6.19 16.62 -4.08
N ILE A 159 -6.04 17.60 -4.97
CA ILE A 159 -5.84 19.02 -4.64
C ILE A 159 -7.06 19.78 -5.12
N THR A 160 -7.61 20.66 -4.29
CA THR A 160 -8.80 21.45 -4.58
C THR A 160 -8.59 22.91 -4.19
N ALA A 161 -9.09 23.85 -4.98
CA ALA A 161 -9.14 25.27 -4.62
C ALA A 161 -10.52 25.85 -4.96
N SER A 162 -10.97 26.82 -4.17
CA SER A 162 -12.24 27.52 -4.39
C SER A 162 -11.95 28.92 -4.88
N VAL A 163 -12.01 29.14 -6.19
CA VAL A 163 -11.54 30.39 -6.83
C VAL A 163 -12.72 31.26 -7.24
N SER A 164 -12.59 32.56 -7.02
CA SER A 164 -13.50 33.58 -7.58
C SER A 164 -12.72 34.59 -8.40
N VAL A 165 -13.41 35.28 -9.33
CA VAL A 165 -12.85 36.36 -10.14
C VAL A 165 -13.58 37.68 -9.85
N ASN A 166 -12.85 38.79 -9.94
CA ASN A 166 -13.39 40.13 -9.67
C ASN A 166 -13.29 41.03 -10.91
N SER A 167 -14.40 41.67 -11.25
CA SER A 167 -14.50 42.77 -12.22
C SER A 167 -14.08 44.10 -11.58
N SER A 168 -13.56 45.02 -12.39
CA SER A 168 -13.29 46.41 -11.97
C SER A 168 -14.57 47.22 -11.79
N TYR A 169 -15.64 46.84 -12.50
CA TYR A 169 -16.91 47.54 -12.56
C TYR A 169 -18.09 46.56 -12.37
N GLY A 170 -19.31 47.08 -12.39
CA GLY A 170 -20.53 46.28 -12.23
C GLY A 170 -20.91 45.96 -10.78
N ILE A 171 -22.22 45.85 -10.51
CA ILE A 171 -22.72 45.23 -9.27
C ILE A 171 -23.47 43.94 -9.64
N PRO A 172 -23.05 42.78 -9.11
CA PRO A 172 -21.91 42.56 -8.20
C PRO A 172 -20.55 42.51 -8.90
N THR A 173 -19.50 42.99 -8.22
CA THR A 173 -18.11 43.01 -8.73
C THR A 173 -17.41 41.65 -8.70
N GLY A 174 -17.96 40.66 -7.99
CA GLY A 174 -17.32 39.36 -7.76
C GLY A 174 -18.16 38.19 -8.23
N SER A 175 -17.49 37.15 -8.73
CA SER A 175 -18.12 35.89 -9.10
C SER A 175 -18.49 35.05 -7.89
N ASP A 176 -19.42 34.12 -8.06
CA ASP A 176 -19.56 33.01 -7.12
C ASP A 176 -18.28 32.15 -7.14
N PRO A 177 -17.88 31.55 -6.00
CA PRO A 177 -16.70 30.68 -5.96
C PRO A 177 -16.91 29.39 -6.75
N VAL A 178 -15.91 29.03 -7.55
CA VAL A 178 -15.87 27.80 -8.35
C VAL A 178 -14.82 26.86 -7.77
N ILE A 179 -15.19 25.60 -7.53
CA ILE A 179 -14.28 24.57 -7.03
C ILE A 179 -13.55 23.94 -8.20
N ILE A 180 -12.25 24.22 -8.30
CA ILE A 180 -11.34 23.53 -9.22
C ILE A 180 -10.63 22.38 -8.51
N LYS A 181 -10.41 21.28 -9.23
CA LYS A 181 -9.88 20.04 -8.67
C LYS A 181 -8.89 19.38 -9.62
N GLN A 182 -7.78 18.88 -9.06
CA GLN A 182 -6.83 18.05 -9.77
C GLN A 182 -6.46 16.81 -8.95
N SER A 183 -6.39 15.66 -9.61
CA SER A 183 -6.00 14.38 -8.98
C SER A 183 -4.70 13.87 -9.60
N TYR A 184 -3.77 13.44 -8.75
CA TYR A 184 -2.48 12.88 -9.10
C TYR A 184 -2.40 11.43 -8.62
N LYS A 185 -2.16 10.47 -9.53
CA LYS A 185 -1.87 9.09 -9.16
C LYS A 185 -0.40 8.98 -8.73
N ILE A 186 -0.18 8.69 -7.46
CA ILE A 186 1.14 8.59 -6.86
C ILE A 186 1.54 7.12 -6.80
N GLN A 187 2.58 6.77 -7.54
CA GLN A 187 3.11 5.42 -7.64
C GLN A 187 4.52 5.35 -7.07
N SER A 188 4.90 4.18 -6.57
CA SER A 188 6.28 3.88 -6.18
C SER A 188 6.76 2.60 -6.87
N PRO A 189 8.08 2.41 -7.03
CA PRO A 189 8.61 1.18 -7.60
C PRO A 189 8.18 -0.03 -6.76
N ALA A 190 7.45 -0.95 -7.39
CA ALA A 190 7.09 -2.19 -6.75
C ALA A 190 8.31 -3.07 -6.45
N GLN A 191 8.20 -3.87 -5.40
CA GLN A 191 9.23 -4.80 -4.95
C GLN A 191 8.63 -6.06 -4.32
N ILE A 192 9.44 -7.11 -4.26
CA ILE A 192 9.15 -8.26 -3.40
C ILE A 192 9.49 -7.83 -1.95
N CYS A 193 8.73 -8.31 -0.99
CA CYS A 193 8.97 -8.07 0.43
C CYS A 193 9.49 -9.29 1.15
N TYR A 194 8.84 -10.43 0.94
CA TYR A 194 9.15 -11.66 1.63
C TYR A 194 8.96 -12.86 0.73
N LEU A 195 9.62 -13.95 1.09
CA LEU A 195 9.49 -15.26 0.48
C LEU A 195 8.88 -16.17 1.54
N ARG A 196 7.59 -16.48 1.38
CA ARG A 196 6.79 -17.15 2.40
C ARG A 196 6.68 -18.64 2.09
N PRO A 197 7.39 -19.55 2.77
CA PRO A 197 7.16 -20.99 2.63
C PRO A 197 5.73 -21.33 3.09
N ASN A 198 5.19 -22.45 2.60
CA ASN A 198 3.80 -22.81 2.89
C ASN A 198 3.54 -23.04 4.38
N SER A 199 4.53 -23.57 5.10
CA SER A 199 4.50 -23.64 6.57
C SER A 199 5.29 -22.49 7.20
N LEU A 200 4.57 -21.56 7.84
CA LEU A 200 5.14 -20.68 8.86
C LEU A 200 4.97 -21.24 10.29
N ASP A 201 4.19 -22.33 10.43
CA ASP A 201 3.81 -22.89 11.71
C ASP A 201 4.99 -23.47 12.49
N TRP A 202 4.83 -23.44 13.81
CA TRP A 202 5.82 -23.86 14.78
C TRP A 202 5.22 -24.88 15.76
N VAL A 203 5.94 -25.94 16.11
CA VAL A 203 5.50 -26.92 17.11
C VAL A 203 6.36 -26.81 18.35
N GLY A 204 5.79 -26.29 19.43
CA GLY A 204 6.38 -26.26 20.77
C GLY A 204 5.73 -25.18 21.66
N SER A 205 5.19 -25.59 22.80
CA SER A 205 4.55 -24.72 23.82
C SER A 205 5.53 -23.84 24.60
N ASP A 206 6.84 -24.09 24.49
CA ASP A 206 7.88 -23.43 25.30
C ASP A 206 8.41 -22.12 24.68
N TRP A 207 7.74 -21.59 23.65
CA TRP A 207 8.12 -20.34 22.98
C TRP A 207 7.95 -19.08 23.87
N ASN A 208 7.26 -19.19 25.00
CA ASN A 208 6.87 -18.05 25.85
C ASN A 208 7.79 -17.77 27.05
N THR A 209 9.10 -17.96 26.91
CA THR A 209 10.09 -17.35 27.83
C THR A 209 10.90 -16.21 27.20
N GLY A 210 10.36 -15.56 26.17
CA GLY A 210 10.76 -14.19 25.80
C GLY A 210 12.06 -14.02 25.01
N SER A 211 12.72 -15.09 24.55
CA SER A 211 13.90 -14.97 23.68
C SER A 211 13.51 -15.00 22.19
N THR A 212 13.50 -13.83 21.57
CA THR A 212 13.50 -13.61 20.10
C THR A 212 14.77 -14.14 19.41
N THR A 213 15.73 -14.66 20.19
CA THR A 213 16.98 -15.24 19.75
C THR A 213 16.90 -16.77 19.74
N PRO A 214 17.33 -17.44 18.66
CA PRO A 214 17.47 -18.88 18.67
C PRO A 214 18.38 -19.31 19.83
N ASP A 215 17.95 -20.24 20.67
CA ASP A 215 18.87 -20.94 21.57
C ASP A 215 19.70 -21.92 20.72
N LYS A 216 20.69 -21.37 20.00
CA LYS A 216 21.54 -22.14 19.08
C LYS A 216 22.37 -23.21 19.78
N VAL A 217 22.41 -23.23 21.11
CA VAL A 217 23.38 -24.00 21.88
C VAL A 217 22.71 -25.17 22.60
N THR A 218 21.54 -25.00 23.23
CA THR A 218 21.00 -26.05 24.12
C THR A 218 19.72 -26.72 23.64
N ARG A 219 18.76 -25.98 23.07
CA ARG A 219 17.45 -26.54 22.63
C ARG A 219 17.07 -26.20 21.20
N GLY A 220 17.66 -25.19 20.59
CA GLY A 220 17.25 -24.71 19.28
C GLY A 220 15.99 -23.86 19.39
N GLY A 221 15.18 -23.88 18.34
CA GLY A 221 13.97 -23.06 18.27
C GLY A 221 14.23 -21.60 17.96
N GLY A 222 13.15 -20.80 17.87
CA GLY A 222 13.23 -19.42 17.41
C GLY A 222 13.45 -19.27 15.90
N PHE A 223 13.92 -18.10 15.50
CA PHE A 223 14.29 -17.78 14.12
C PHE A 223 15.45 -16.79 14.06
N ASN A 224 16.21 -16.82 12.98
CA ASN A 224 17.23 -15.82 12.73
C ASN A 224 16.55 -14.52 12.22
N SER A 225 16.49 -13.50 13.08
CA SER A 225 15.83 -12.22 12.75
C SER A 225 16.50 -11.43 11.63
N ALA A 226 17.73 -11.78 11.24
CA ALA A 226 18.39 -11.20 10.08
C ALA A 226 17.93 -11.81 8.74
N THR A 227 17.35 -13.01 8.77
CA THR A 227 16.95 -13.75 7.55
C THR A 227 15.45 -14.03 7.47
N PHE A 228 14.74 -14.01 8.61
CA PHE A 228 13.36 -14.45 8.72
C PHE A 228 12.49 -13.52 9.58
N SER A 229 11.24 -13.33 9.16
CA SER A 229 10.17 -12.67 9.90
C SER A 229 9.07 -13.68 10.22
N GLN A 230 8.69 -13.81 11.50
CA GLN A 230 7.73 -14.82 11.96
C GLN A 230 6.41 -14.81 11.18
N ASN A 231 5.88 -13.62 10.88
CA ASN A 231 4.57 -13.48 10.25
C ASN A 231 4.63 -13.50 8.72
N ASN A 232 5.81 -13.23 8.14
CA ASN A 232 5.94 -12.91 6.72
C ASN A 232 6.80 -13.90 5.93
N GLY A 233 7.73 -14.62 6.58
CA GLY A 233 8.67 -15.52 5.93
C GLY A 233 10.08 -14.93 5.80
N PHE A 234 10.83 -15.41 4.80
CA PHE A 234 12.22 -15.02 4.59
C PHE A 234 12.36 -13.66 3.90
N PHE A 235 13.37 -12.88 4.29
CA PHE A 235 13.77 -11.69 3.54
C PHE A 235 14.43 -12.09 2.23
N ILE A 236 14.34 -11.24 1.19
CA ILE A 236 14.98 -11.50 -0.12
C ILE A 236 16.50 -11.67 0.02
N SER A 237 17.12 -10.87 0.89
CA SER A 237 18.56 -10.90 1.16
C SER A 237 19.05 -12.23 1.71
N SER A 238 18.16 -13.07 2.25
CA SER A 238 18.50 -14.38 2.82
C SER A 238 18.90 -15.42 1.77
N LYS A 239 18.61 -15.19 0.48
CA LYS A 239 18.83 -16.15 -0.63
C LYS A 239 18.04 -17.47 -0.49
N PHE A 240 16.94 -17.47 0.25
CA PHE A 240 16.01 -18.60 0.35
C PHE A 240 15.29 -18.89 -0.99
N PRO A 241 15.14 -20.15 -1.45
CA PRO A 241 15.58 -21.37 -0.79
C PRO A 241 16.97 -21.82 -1.26
N THR A 242 17.68 -22.53 -0.37
CA THR A 242 18.91 -23.26 -0.71
C THR A 242 18.71 -24.78 -0.67
N THR A 243 17.57 -25.24 -0.16
CA THR A 243 17.18 -26.64 -0.10
C THR A 243 15.87 -26.87 -0.82
N GLY A 244 15.56 -28.12 -1.21
CA GLY A 244 14.29 -28.41 -1.85
C GLY A 244 13.93 -29.89 -1.86
N PHE A 245 12.67 -30.16 -2.19
CA PHE A 245 12.09 -31.47 -2.39
C PHE A 245 10.86 -31.34 -3.30
N ILE A 246 10.36 -32.45 -3.85
CA ILE A 246 9.16 -32.47 -4.68
C ILE A 246 7.96 -31.99 -3.85
N GLY A 247 7.20 -31.03 -4.37
CA GLY A 247 6.05 -30.44 -3.69
C GLY A 247 6.40 -29.32 -2.70
N ALA A 248 7.68 -28.95 -2.56
CA ALA A 248 8.07 -27.76 -1.80
C ALA A 248 7.44 -26.51 -2.43
N GLN A 249 6.99 -25.58 -1.57
CA GLN A 249 6.21 -24.42 -2.01
C GLN A 249 6.57 -23.16 -1.21
N PHE A 250 6.72 -22.04 -1.92
CA PHE A 250 6.82 -20.72 -1.31
C PHE A 250 6.13 -19.65 -2.16
N LYS A 251 5.66 -18.58 -1.53
CA LYS A 251 4.97 -17.47 -2.17
C LYS A 251 5.83 -16.22 -2.17
N LEU A 252 5.87 -15.52 -3.30
CA LEU A 252 6.41 -14.16 -3.38
C LEU A 252 5.39 -13.21 -2.74
N THR A 253 5.74 -12.59 -1.62
CA THR A 253 4.91 -11.57 -0.97
C THR A 253 5.34 -10.21 -1.51
N MET A 254 4.46 -9.54 -2.25
CA MET A 254 4.75 -8.26 -2.90
C MET A 254 4.38 -7.05 -2.02
N ASP A 255 4.88 -5.87 -2.37
CA ASP A 255 4.64 -4.64 -1.62
C ASP A 255 3.33 -3.92 -1.96
N ARG A 256 2.65 -4.24 -3.07
CA ARG A 256 1.32 -3.71 -3.42
C ARG A 256 0.18 -4.43 -2.70
N VAL A 257 -1.04 -3.90 -2.85
CA VAL A 257 -2.26 -4.42 -2.20
C VAL A 257 -2.52 -5.87 -2.56
N SER A 258 -2.44 -6.22 -3.86
CA SER A 258 -2.83 -7.55 -4.33
C SER A 258 -1.74 -8.22 -5.14
N GLN A 259 -1.62 -9.54 -4.94
CA GLN A 259 -0.80 -10.41 -5.77
C GLN A 259 -1.26 -10.40 -7.23
N THR A 260 -2.55 -10.14 -7.47
CA THR A 260 -3.12 -10.05 -8.82
C THR A 260 -2.75 -8.75 -9.54
N ASP A 261 -2.09 -7.80 -8.88
CA ASP A 261 -1.53 -6.61 -9.52
C ASP A 261 -0.30 -6.93 -10.38
N TYR A 262 0.17 -8.17 -10.31
CA TYR A 262 1.33 -8.64 -11.03
C TYR A 262 0.98 -9.76 -12.00
N THR A 263 1.83 -9.92 -13.01
CA THR A 263 1.89 -11.12 -13.83
C THR A 263 3.16 -11.87 -13.47
N TYR A 264 3.01 -13.11 -13.01
CA TYR A 264 4.13 -13.97 -12.66
C TYR A 264 4.52 -14.88 -13.81
N THR A 265 5.81 -14.97 -14.08
CA THR A 265 6.36 -15.82 -15.15
C THR A 265 7.67 -16.45 -14.70
N MET A 266 7.97 -17.62 -15.27
CA MET A 266 9.30 -18.19 -15.20
C MET A 266 10.18 -17.50 -16.24
N ARG A 267 11.28 -16.88 -15.82
CA ARG A 267 12.27 -16.31 -16.75
C ARG A 267 13.27 -17.38 -17.20
N THR A 268 13.61 -18.31 -16.31
CA THR A 268 14.39 -19.50 -16.67
C THR A 268 13.47 -20.53 -17.32
N ASN A 269 13.87 -21.08 -18.48
CA ASN A 269 13.16 -22.20 -19.09
C ASN A 269 13.42 -23.48 -18.27
N SER A 270 12.55 -23.76 -17.30
CA SER A 270 12.64 -24.93 -16.41
C SER A 270 11.26 -25.54 -16.22
N THR A 271 11.13 -26.84 -16.45
CA THR A 271 9.93 -27.61 -16.14
C THR A 271 9.90 -28.08 -14.68
N ALA A 272 11.02 -27.95 -13.96
CA ALA A 272 11.18 -28.41 -12.59
C ALA A 272 10.40 -27.56 -11.58
N ILE A 273 10.02 -26.32 -11.95
CA ILE A 273 9.35 -25.37 -11.08
C ILE A 273 8.22 -24.70 -11.85
N SER A 274 7.13 -24.38 -11.17
CA SER A 274 6.07 -23.52 -11.69
C SER A 274 5.77 -22.37 -10.75
N VAL A 275 5.28 -21.26 -11.29
CA VAL A 275 4.71 -20.15 -10.54
C VAL A 275 3.27 -19.93 -11.00
N ASP A 276 2.34 -19.75 -10.06
CA ASP A 276 0.93 -19.50 -10.37
C ASP A 276 0.61 -17.98 -10.46
N THR A 277 -0.66 -17.66 -10.73
CA THR A 277 -1.14 -16.27 -10.85
C THR A 277 -1.09 -15.48 -9.54
N ASN A 278 -0.88 -16.14 -8.40
CA ASN A 278 -0.79 -15.54 -7.08
C ASN A 278 0.66 -15.47 -6.57
N GLY A 279 1.65 -15.82 -7.41
CA GLY A 279 3.06 -15.85 -7.03
C GLY A 279 3.45 -17.04 -6.15
N LEU A 280 2.63 -18.10 -6.11
CA LEU A 280 2.99 -19.35 -5.44
C LEU A 280 3.90 -20.17 -6.37
N VAL A 281 5.10 -20.43 -5.87
CA VAL A 281 6.13 -21.23 -6.52
C VAL A 281 6.03 -22.65 -6.01
N THR A 282 6.00 -23.63 -6.92
CA THR A 282 5.95 -25.06 -6.59
C THR A 282 7.07 -25.80 -7.28
N PHE A 283 7.80 -26.62 -6.52
CA PHE A 283 8.82 -27.53 -7.03
C PHE A 283 8.20 -28.85 -7.49
N LYS A 284 8.42 -29.22 -8.75
CA LYS A 284 7.98 -30.49 -9.36
C LYS A 284 9.11 -31.51 -9.42
N SER A 285 10.34 -31.04 -9.58
CA SER A 285 11.57 -31.84 -9.56
C SER A 285 12.77 -30.97 -9.17
N LYS A 286 13.96 -31.56 -9.06
CA LYS A 286 15.20 -30.82 -8.79
C LYS A 286 15.54 -29.93 -10.00
N PRO A 287 15.71 -28.61 -9.82
CA PRO A 287 16.21 -27.76 -10.89
C PRO A 287 17.69 -28.05 -11.18
N SER A 288 18.09 -28.01 -12.45
CA SER A 288 19.47 -28.27 -12.89
C SER A 288 20.43 -27.09 -12.70
N GLY A 289 19.92 -25.91 -12.35
CA GLY A 289 20.71 -24.69 -12.19
C GLY A 289 19.92 -23.57 -11.52
N ALA A 290 20.40 -22.33 -11.68
CA ALA A 290 19.74 -21.16 -11.13
C ALA A 290 18.36 -20.93 -11.77
N VAL A 291 17.39 -20.60 -10.92
CA VAL A 291 16.00 -20.38 -11.31
C VAL A 291 15.67 -18.93 -11.07
N THR A 292 15.10 -18.27 -12.08
CA THR A 292 14.64 -16.89 -12.00
C THR A 292 13.14 -16.81 -12.25
N ILE A 293 12.41 -16.25 -11.29
CA ILE A 293 10.99 -15.92 -11.38
C ILE A 293 10.88 -14.42 -11.59
N ARG A 294 9.93 -14.01 -12.42
CA ARG A 294 9.66 -12.62 -12.75
C ARG A 294 8.25 -12.24 -12.35
N ALA A 295 8.13 -11.15 -11.60
CA ALA A 295 6.88 -10.42 -11.41
C ALA A 295 6.88 -9.16 -12.26
N GLN A 296 5.93 -9.03 -13.18
CA GLN A 296 5.70 -7.82 -13.96
C GLN A 296 4.57 -7.01 -13.34
N ASP A 297 4.80 -5.73 -13.10
CA ASP A 297 3.79 -4.82 -12.57
C ASP A 297 2.74 -4.46 -13.65
N LYS A 298 1.46 -4.76 -13.42
CA LYS A 298 0.40 -4.46 -14.40
C LYS A 298 0.11 -2.97 -14.53
N THR A 299 0.43 -2.18 -13.51
CA THR A 299 0.25 -0.72 -13.56
C THR A 299 1.39 -0.02 -14.31
N LEU A 300 2.52 -0.70 -14.49
CA LEU A 300 3.73 -0.21 -15.14
C LEU A 300 4.36 -1.35 -15.96
N ALA A 301 3.85 -1.55 -17.18
CA ALA A 301 4.19 -2.72 -18.00
C ALA A 301 5.70 -2.92 -18.28
N SER A 302 6.50 -1.86 -18.24
CA SER A 302 7.96 -1.95 -18.41
C SER A 302 8.73 -2.37 -17.15
N ARG A 303 8.05 -2.50 -16.00
CA ARG A 303 8.67 -2.79 -14.71
C ARG A 303 8.64 -4.28 -14.40
N TYR A 304 9.83 -4.86 -14.33
CA TYR A 304 10.07 -6.25 -13.96
C TYR A 304 10.81 -6.32 -12.63
N ILE A 305 10.41 -7.28 -11.81
CA ILE A 305 11.04 -7.61 -10.53
C ILE A 305 11.42 -9.08 -10.60
N ASP A 306 12.72 -9.36 -10.63
CA ASP A 306 13.23 -10.71 -10.77
C ASP A 306 13.74 -11.23 -9.43
N TYR A 307 13.37 -12.46 -9.10
CA TYR A 307 13.89 -13.20 -7.96
C TYR A 307 14.63 -14.44 -8.43
N SER A 308 15.89 -14.60 -8.02
CA SER A 308 16.72 -15.72 -8.43
C SER A 308 17.27 -16.51 -7.24
N PHE A 309 17.30 -17.84 -7.37
CA PHE A 309 17.82 -18.73 -6.33
C PHE A 309 18.44 -20.01 -6.94
N THR A 310 19.14 -20.78 -6.12
CA THR A 310 19.80 -22.04 -6.47
C THR A 310 19.61 -23.06 -5.36
N ILE A 311 19.36 -24.32 -5.71
CA ILE A 311 19.23 -25.40 -4.74
C ILE A 311 20.56 -26.13 -4.56
N ALA A 312 21.14 -26.03 -3.37
CA ALA A 312 22.35 -26.74 -2.98
C ALA A 312 22.02 -28.17 -2.52
N ASN A 313 20.95 -28.35 -1.73
CA ASN A 313 20.57 -29.65 -1.20
C ASN A 313 19.17 -30.06 -1.67
N TRP A 314 19.08 -31.20 -2.36
CA TRP A 314 17.82 -31.79 -2.77
C TRP A 314 17.59 -33.10 -2.04
N VAL A 315 16.40 -33.25 -1.47
CA VAL A 315 16.03 -34.45 -0.71
C VAL A 315 14.76 -35.09 -1.24
N VAL A 316 14.69 -36.41 -1.12
CA VAL A 316 13.58 -37.24 -1.59
C VAL A 316 13.07 -38.08 -0.42
N PRO A 317 11.99 -37.64 0.26
CA PRO A 317 11.34 -38.47 1.27
C PRO A 317 10.80 -39.75 0.63
N LYS A 318 10.89 -40.87 1.33
CA LYS A 318 10.35 -42.15 0.86
C LYS A 318 8.98 -42.43 1.49
N PRO A 319 8.01 -42.90 0.69
CA PRO A 319 6.64 -43.11 1.17
C PRO A 319 6.50 -44.34 2.08
N THR A 320 7.50 -45.22 2.11
CA THR A 320 7.42 -46.49 2.82
C THR A 320 8.09 -46.40 4.18
N LYS A 321 7.40 -46.94 5.18
CA LYS A 321 7.88 -47.10 6.56
C LYS A 321 8.49 -48.49 6.74
N GLY A 322 9.54 -48.60 7.55
CA GLY A 322 10.16 -49.88 7.86
C GLY A 322 11.29 -49.76 8.89
N THR A 323 11.94 -50.88 9.19
CA THR A 323 13.16 -50.88 10.01
C THR A 323 14.31 -50.22 9.26
N TYR A 324 15.32 -49.71 9.98
CA TYR A 324 16.47 -49.06 9.37
C TYR A 324 17.10 -49.88 8.23
N ALA A 325 17.24 -51.20 8.43
CA ALA A 325 17.80 -52.10 7.42
C ALA A 325 16.92 -52.16 6.15
N GLN A 326 15.60 -52.24 6.30
CA GLN A 326 14.66 -52.31 5.18
C GLN A 326 14.65 -51.02 4.35
N ILE A 327 14.59 -49.86 5.01
CA ILE A 327 14.40 -48.58 4.30
C ILE A 327 15.71 -47.88 3.91
N SER A 328 16.85 -48.22 4.50
CA SER A 328 18.16 -47.75 4.00
C SER A 328 18.46 -48.30 2.60
N GLY A 329 18.00 -49.52 2.29
CA GLY A 329 18.02 -50.08 0.94
C GLY A 329 17.19 -49.26 -0.07
N ALA A 330 16.15 -48.55 0.36
CA ALA A 330 15.36 -47.69 -0.52
C ALA A 330 16.11 -46.43 -1.00
N CYS A 331 17.24 -46.08 -0.35
CA CYS A 331 18.20 -45.10 -0.85
C CYS A 331 19.36 -45.73 -1.66
N GLY A 332 19.36 -47.05 -1.87
CA GLY A 332 20.44 -47.81 -2.49
C GLY A 332 21.62 -48.08 -1.54
N SER A 333 22.00 -47.09 -0.72
CA SER A 333 23.01 -47.26 0.34
C SER A 333 22.84 -46.20 1.44
N THR A 334 23.53 -46.41 2.57
CA THR A 334 23.58 -45.43 3.67
C THR A 334 24.30 -44.13 3.27
N ALA A 335 25.19 -44.17 2.27
CA ALA A 335 25.87 -42.97 1.74
C ALA A 335 24.90 -41.99 1.04
N ASN A 336 23.77 -42.51 0.56
CA ASN A 336 22.71 -41.73 -0.07
C ASN A 336 21.68 -41.19 0.91
N ILE A 337 21.83 -41.44 2.21
CA ILE A 337 21.02 -40.79 3.25
C ILE A 337 21.66 -39.43 3.58
N PRO A 338 20.92 -38.31 3.60
CA PRO A 338 21.46 -37.00 3.97
C PRO A 338 22.03 -37.01 5.40
N SER A 339 23.10 -36.25 5.61
CA SER A 339 23.59 -36.00 6.96
C SER A 339 22.58 -35.15 7.76
N PRO A 340 22.64 -35.19 9.10
CA PRO A 340 21.80 -34.34 9.94
C PRO A 340 21.88 -32.85 9.56
N SER A 341 23.07 -32.38 9.17
CA SER A 341 23.34 -31.00 8.75
C SER A 341 22.59 -30.55 7.50
N VAL A 342 22.07 -31.46 6.67
CA VAL A 342 21.23 -31.13 5.51
C VAL A 342 19.77 -30.97 5.92
N LEU A 343 19.31 -31.78 6.87
CA LEU A 343 17.90 -31.86 7.25
C LEU A 343 17.52 -30.84 8.32
N THR A 344 18.37 -30.65 9.33
CA THR A 344 18.06 -29.82 10.50
C THR A 344 19.24 -28.98 10.95
N ASN A 345 18.95 -27.78 11.45
CA ASN A 345 19.90 -26.91 12.14
C ASN A 345 19.77 -26.98 13.67
N SER A 346 19.06 -27.99 14.18
CA SER A 346 18.95 -28.20 15.62
C SER A 346 20.34 -28.29 16.30
N PRO A 347 20.53 -27.78 17.52
CA PRO A 347 21.84 -27.80 18.20
C PRO A 347 22.39 -29.21 18.37
N GLN A 348 21.53 -30.22 18.47
CA GLN A 348 21.95 -31.63 18.53
C GLN A 348 22.16 -32.30 17.17
N ARG A 349 22.30 -31.52 16.09
CA ARG A 349 22.81 -32.07 14.83
C ARG A 349 24.20 -32.71 15.00
N THR A 350 24.95 -32.29 16.02
CA THR A 350 26.17 -32.95 16.52
C THR A 350 25.82 -33.97 17.59
N LEU A 351 25.15 -35.04 17.17
CA LEU A 351 24.92 -36.34 17.83
C LEU A 351 25.50 -36.53 19.26
N PRO A 352 24.94 -35.88 20.29
CA PRO A 352 25.49 -36.00 21.64
C PRO A 352 24.99 -37.29 22.31
N ALA A 353 25.70 -37.72 23.36
CA ALA A 353 25.36 -38.91 24.14
C ALA A 353 24.09 -38.73 25.01
N ASN A 354 23.69 -37.48 25.29
CA ASN A 354 22.50 -37.14 26.05
C ASN A 354 21.55 -36.33 25.17
N ILE A 355 20.33 -36.84 24.96
CA ILE A 355 19.29 -36.18 24.15
C ILE A 355 18.46 -35.29 25.08
N THR A 356 18.77 -33.99 25.11
CA THR A 356 17.86 -32.96 25.62
C THR A 356 16.79 -32.61 24.58
N PRO A 357 15.63 -32.05 24.95
CA PRO A 357 14.66 -31.56 23.97
C PRO A 357 15.29 -30.56 23.00
N ASN A 358 15.16 -30.80 21.69
CA ASN A 358 15.80 -30.00 20.67
C ASN A 358 14.89 -29.73 19.45
N TYR A 359 15.05 -28.60 18.77
CA TYR A 359 14.20 -28.19 17.65
C TYR A 359 15.01 -27.52 16.55
N TYR A 360 14.46 -27.43 15.33
CA TYR A 360 15.04 -26.54 14.32
C TYR A 360 14.77 -25.07 14.69
N SER A 361 15.64 -24.17 14.25
CA SER A 361 15.40 -22.73 14.25
C SER A 361 15.08 -22.30 12.82
N ARG A 362 14.16 -21.35 12.58
CA ARG A 362 13.90 -20.88 11.21
C ARG A 362 15.12 -20.11 10.70
N ASP A 363 15.73 -20.62 9.65
CA ASP A 363 16.88 -20.02 8.98
C ASP A 363 17.10 -20.68 7.62
N VAL A 364 17.93 -20.05 6.79
CA VAL A 364 18.34 -20.60 5.48
C VAL A 364 19.45 -21.64 5.68
N GLY A 365 19.42 -22.73 4.91
CA GLY A 365 20.52 -23.69 4.82
C GLY A 365 20.18 -25.16 5.11
N THR A 366 19.06 -25.46 5.77
CA THR A 366 18.62 -26.85 6.03
C THR A 366 17.15 -27.03 5.69
N VAL A 367 16.75 -28.27 5.36
CA VAL A 367 15.40 -28.55 4.86
C VAL A 367 14.33 -28.11 5.87
N PHE A 368 14.41 -28.54 7.13
CA PHE A 368 13.37 -28.22 8.11
C PHE A 368 13.45 -26.76 8.59
N SER A 369 14.66 -26.16 8.63
CA SER A 369 14.80 -24.74 8.97
C SER A 369 14.21 -23.81 7.91
N GLU A 370 14.29 -24.19 6.64
CA GLU A 370 13.74 -23.45 5.50
C GLU A 370 12.24 -23.69 5.35
N TRP A 371 11.81 -24.96 5.33
CA TRP A 371 10.45 -25.33 4.96
C TRP A 371 9.51 -25.55 6.16
N GLY A 372 10.03 -25.66 7.37
CA GLY A 372 9.23 -25.70 8.60
C GLY A 372 8.66 -27.09 8.82
N GLN A 373 7.41 -27.18 9.28
CA GLN A 373 6.69 -28.45 9.38
C GLN A 373 6.59 -29.08 7.99
N THR A 374 7.47 -30.03 7.74
CA THR A 374 7.66 -30.65 6.44
C THR A 374 6.89 -31.97 6.44
N ILE A 375 5.57 -31.85 6.25
CA ILE A 375 4.59 -32.94 6.32
C ILE A 375 3.60 -32.88 5.14
N LYS A 376 2.98 -34.00 4.78
CA LYS A 376 2.03 -34.10 3.63
C LYS A 376 0.95 -33.02 3.65
N GLN A 377 0.37 -32.69 4.80
CA GLN A 377 -0.71 -31.71 4.88
C GLN A 377 -0.24 -30.29 4.55
N LYS A 378 1.01 -29.97 4.86
CA LYS A 378 1.62 -28.67 4.54
C LYS A 378 2.23 -28.67 3.13
N TYR A 379 2.63 -29.82 2.61
CA TYR A 379 3.22 -29.96 1.28
C TYR A 379 2.58 -31.15 0.56
N THR A 380 1.37 -30.97 0.03
CA THR A 380 0.52 -32.05 -0.50
C THR A 380 1.14 -32.79 -1.68
N GLY A 381 1.99 -32.10 -2.47
CA GLY A 381 2.75 -32.70 -3.57
C GLY A 381 3.98 -33.51 -3.17
N SER A 382 4.31 -33.60 -1.87
CA SER A 382 5.51 -34.28 -1.37
C SER A 382 5.20 -35.66 -0.79
N ASP A 383 6.20 -36.52 -0.61
CA ASP A 383 6.03 -37.82 0.08
C ASP A 383 6.40 -37.76 1.56
N TRP A 384 6.40 -36.55 2.15
CA TRP A 384 6.60 -36.38 3.58
C TRP A 384 5.40 -36.92 4.36
N HIS A 385 5.64 -37.84 5.27
CA HIS A 385 4.62 -38.35 6.19
C HIS A 385 4.37 -37.42 7.37
N SER A 386 3.20 -37.58 7.98
CA SER A 386 2.59 -36.58 8.85
C SER A 386 2.06 -37.12 10.18
N ASP A 387 2.71 -38.16 10.70
CA ASP A 387 2.22 -38.82 11.89
C ASP A 387 2.77 -38.16 13.16
N TRP A 388 1.85 -37.70 14.01
CA TRP A 388 2.15 -37.02 15.27
C TRP A 388 2.70 -37.98 16.33
N SER A 389 2.50 -39.29 16.15
CA SER A 389 2.85 -40.32 17.12
C SER A 389 4.29 -40.85 17.01
N ASN A 390 5.31 -39.97 17.03
CA ASN A 390 6.73 -40.37 17.10
C ASN A 390 7.26 -41.21 15.91
N MET A 391 7.08 -40.76 14.67
CA MET A 391 7.63 -41.46 13.51
C MET A 391 8.79 -40.67 12.89
N PRO A 392 10.05 -40.92 13.30
CA PRO A 392 11.14 -40.10 12.83
C PRO A 392 11.74 -40.63 11.52
N TYR A 393 12.42 -39.74 10.82
CA TYR A 393 13.22 -40.09 9.65
C TYR A 393 14.59 -40.55 10.12
N PHE A 394 14.99 -41.77 9.81
CA PHE A 394 16.29 -42.27 10.21
C PHE A 394 17.43 -41.44 9.60
N LEU A 395 18.47 -41.27 10.39
CA LEU A 395 19.73 -40.65 10.01
C LEU A 395 20.80 -41.75 9.82
N PRO A 396 21.85 -41.50 9.03
CA PRO A 396 22.84 -42.55 8.73
C PRO A 396 23.70 -42.95 9.94
N ASN A 397 23.69 -42.15 11.00
CA ASN A 397 24.55 -42.30 12.16
C ASN A 397 23.93 -43.17 13.27
N THR A 398 24.81 -43.78 14.07
CA THR A 398 24.45 -44.61 15.23
C THR A 398 24.91 -43.93 16.51
N HIS A 399 24.09 -43.98 17.55
CA HIS A 399 24.41 -43.59 18.91
C HIS A 399 25.42 -44.57 19.53
N SER A 400 26.20 -44.12 20.53
CA SER A 400 27.19 -44.95 21.23
C SER A 400 26.60 -46.20 21.90
N SER A 401 25.31 -46.17 22.25
CA SER A 401 24.55 -47.29 22.82
C SER A 401 23.99 -48.26 21.77
N GLY A 402 24.30 -48.09 20.47
CA GLY A 402 23.80 -48.94 19.39
C GLY A 402 22.43 -48.55 18.81
N LEU A 403 21.78 -47.52 19.39
CA LEU A 403 20.54 -46.93 18.84
C LEU A 403 20.82 -46.16 17.54
N ARG A 404 19.82 -46.00 16.68
CA ARG A 404 19.89 -45.18 15.47
C ARG A 404 19.44 -43.77 15.75
N TYR A 405 20.14 -42.79 15.16
CA TYR A 405 19.62 -41.43 15.19
C TYR A 405 18.50 -41.25 14.19
N SER A 406 17.63 -40.30 14.49
CA SER A 406 16.47 -39.99 13.69
C SER A 406 16.07 -38.53 13.87
N VAL A 407 15.34 -37.97 12.92
CA VAL A 407 14.90 -36.57 12.95
C VAL A 407 13.42 -36.47 12.66
N SER A 408 12.70 -35.62 13.40
CA SER A 408 11.30 -35.33 13.10
C SER A 408 11.17 -34.27 12.01
N SER A 409 10.38 -34.54 10.97
CA SER A 409 10.06 -33.55 9.94
C SER A 409 9.03 -32.51 10.40
N LEU A 410 8.41 -32.72 11.56
CA LEU A 410 7.43 -31.79 12.14
C LEU A 410 8.14 -30.60 12.80
N SER A 411 9.15 -30.85 13.63
CA SER A 411 9.77 -29.82 14.48
C SER A 411 11.30 -29.83 14.50
N GLY A 412 11.92 -30.74 13.74
CA GLY A 412 13.37 -30.90 13.67
C GLY A 412 14.13 -31.52 14.85
N PRO A 413 13.53 -32.05 15.95
CA PRO A 413 14.29 -32.76 16.98
C PRO A 413 15.05 -33.92 16.40
N VAL A 414 16.21 -34.17 17.01
CA VAL A 414 17.08 -35.29 16.72
C VAL A 414 17.00 -36.22 17.92
N MET A 415 16.65 -37.48 17.70
CA MET A 415 16.41 -38.46 18.75
C MET A 415 17.10 -39.77 18.43
N ALA A 416 17.39 -40.57 19.45
CA ALA A 416 17.83 -41.95 19.29
C ALA A 416 16.63 -42.90 19.39
N VAL A 417 16.57 -43.86 18.48
CA VAL A 417 15.52 -44.86 18.34
C VAL A 417 16.13 -46.24 18.13
N GLY A 418 15.40 -47.30 18.49
CA GLY A 418 15.82 -48.67 18.26
C GLY A 418 16.00 -48.97 16.77
N SER A 419 16.92 -49.86 16.43
CA SER A 419 17.11 -50.31 15.05
C SER A 419 15.91 -51.13 14.51
N ALA A 420 15.15 -51.73 15.42
CA ALA A 420 13.90 -52.44 15.15
C ALA A 420 12.67 -51.52 15.11
N ASP A 421 12.81 -50.25 15.53
CA ASP A 421 11.72 -49.29 15.43
C ASP A 421 11.40 -49.04 13.95
N LEU A 422 10.14 -48.71 13.70
CA LEU A 422 9.68 -48.40 12.36
C LEU A 422 9.78 -46.88 12.14
N GLY A 423 10.50 -46.48 11.11
CA GLY A 423 10.68 -45.09 10.73
C GLY A 423 10.55 -44.89 9.23
N TYR A 424 10.71 -43.63 8.82
CA TYR A 424 10.80 -43.24 7.41
C TYR A 424 12.25 -42.97 7.02
N MET A 425 12.49 -42.85 5.72
CA MET A 425 13.81 -42.51 5.18
C MET A 425 13.70 -41.32 4.23
N VAL A 426 14.74 -40.50 4.22
CA VAL A 426 14.94 -39.47 3.20
C VAL A 426 16.25 -39.78 2.49
N CYS A 427 16.24 -39.69 1.16
CA CYS A 427 17.44 -39.88 0.35
C CYS A 427 17.92 -38.54 -0.21
N LYS A 428 19.21 -38.45 -0.52
CA LYS A 428 19.76 -37.42 -1.41
C LYS A 428 19.18 -37.66 -2.82
N GLY A 429 18.90 -36.58 -3.55
CA GLY A 429 18.45 -36.68 -4.95
C GLY A 429 18.99 -35.59 -5.85
#